data_AF-A0A2G8T3Z7-F1
#
_entry.id   AF-A0A2G8T3Z7-F1
#
_cell.length_a   1.000
_cell.length_b   1.000
_cell.length_c   1.000
_cell.angle_alpha   90.00
_cell.angle_beta   90.00
_cell.angle_gamma   90.00
#
_symmetry.space_group_name_H-M   'P 1'
#
loop_
_entity.id
_entity.type
_entity.pdbx_description
1 polymer ?
#
loop_
_entity_poly.entity_id
_entity_poly.type
_entity_poly.pdbx_seq_one_letter_code
_entity_poly.pdbx_strand_id
1 'polypeptide(L)'
;MKKVVMCLCLTLAVAGLASADELADANALLKKKAYPQAIQLYTKLANAGNAEAQFQLGEMYWYGEAGAIDEAKADAWFRKAAAKGNKGAAAALELVKQRTLRRADIDYWISTYDGADLAAGTFRCIAPRIPALSKTNDEIASVGNSVSTWQACYNGFVANLNANTPMTKLIPPDIAKLFNQKELDAATAYLDDVQQRISADATINAQLVLADFAAWRNATETYVAQHNQVVKSSTAANRSEDLGARKNNYAAPTR
;
A
#
# COMPACT_ATOMS: atom_id res chain seq x y z
N MET A 1 -44.52 77.54 -18.71
CA MET A 1 -44.16 76.24 -19.30
C MET A 1 -42.64 76.14 -19.45
N LYS A 2 -41.96 75.30 -18.67
CA LYS A 2 -40.80 74.50 -19.09
C LYS A 2 -40.41 73.57 -17.93
N LYS A 3 -40.34 72.29 -18.29
CA LYS A 3 -40.44 71.13 -17.42
C LYS A 3 -39.10 70.81 -16.78
N VAL A 4 -39.15 70.43 -15.50
CA VAL A 4 -38.07 69.76 -14.76
C VAL A 4 -37.81 68.41 -15.42
N VAL A 5 -36.58 68.19 -15.90
CA VAL A 5 -36.10 66.87 -16.35
C VAL A 5 -35.26 66.31 -15.21
N MET A 6 -35.87 65.43 -14.43
CA MET A 6 -35.21 64.54 -13.48
C MET A 6 -35.33 63.15 -14.10
N CYS A 7 -34.22 62.58 -14.57
CA CYS A 7 -34.21 61.30 -15.26
C CYS A 7 -33.08 60.41 -14.71
N LEU A 8 -33.52 59.27 -14.16
CA LEU A 8 -32.86 57.97 -14.11
C LEU A 8 -31.51 57.81 -13.36
N CYS A 9 -31.60 57.38 -12.11
CA CYS A 9 -30.56 56.58 -11.43
C CYS A 9 -31.19 55.38 -10.69
N LEU A 10 -32.02 54.57 -11.36
CA LEU A 10 -32.71 53.44 -10.71
C LEU A 10 -32.81 52.19 -11.60
N THR A 11 -31.68 51.54 -11.91
CA THR A 11 -31.70 50.21 -12.58
C THR A 11 -30.69 49.17 -12.06
N LEU A 12 -29.94 49.41 -10.98
CA LEU A 12 -28.91 48.45 -10.51
C LEU A 12 -29.34 47.45 -9.41
N ALA A 13 -30.61 47.40 -8.99
CA ALA A 13 -31.02 46.57 -7.85
C ALA A 13 -31.67 45.21 -8.21
N VAL A 14 -32.08 44.97 -9.47
CA VAL A 14 -32.89 43.78 -9.80
C VAL A 14 -32.03 42.52 -10.07
N ALA A 15 -30.78 42.69 -10.52
CA ALA A 15 -29.92 41.54 -10.87
C ALA A 15 -29.41 40.74 -9.66
N GLY A 16 -29.34 41.35 -8.46
CA GLY A 16 -28.79 40.69 -7.26
C GLY A 16 -29.71 39.60 -6.69
N LEU A 17 -31.02 39.85 -6.67
CA LEU A 17 -32.01 38.95 -6.07
C LEU A 17 -32.17 37.64 -6.85
N ALA A 18 -32.27 37.72 -8.19
CA ALA A 18 -32.42 36.54 -9.05
C ALA A 18 -31.22 35.58 -8.95
N SER A 19 -30.01 36.10 -8.74
CA SER A 19 -28.80 35.27 -8.63
C SER A 19 -28.70 34.50 -7.31
N ALA A 20 -29.34 34.99 -6.24
CA ALA A 20 -29.33 34.34 -4.94
C ALA A 20 -30.25 33.11 -4.91
N ASP A 21 -31.44 33.22 -5.52
CA ASP A 21 -32.39 32.11 -5.65
C ASP A 21 -31.80 30.99 -6.52
N GLU A 22 -31.15 31.32 -7.65
CA GLU A 22 -30.51 30.34 -8.52
C GLU A 22 -29.32 29.62 -7.84
N LEU A 23 -28.57 30.31 -6.97
CA LEU A 23 -27.48 29.66 -6.22
C LEU A 23 -28.03 28.66 -5.19
N ALA A 24 -29.13 29.00 -4.52
CA ALA A 24 -29.79 28.10 -3.58
C ALA A 24 -30.32 26.84 -4.29
N ASP A 25 -30.88 26.99 -5.48
CA ASP A 25 -31.31 25.89 -6.34
C ASP A 25 -30.13 24.99 -6.75
N ALA A 26 -29.00 25.59 -7.13
CA ALA A 26 -27.79 24.85 -7.48
C ALA A 26 -27.25 24.03 -6.29
N ASN A 27 -27.21 24.63 -5.11
CA ASN A 27 -26.81 23.97 -3.86
C ASN A 27 -27.77 22.81 -3.52
N ALA A 28 -29.08 23.00 -3.73
CA ALA A 28 -30.07 21.96 -3.49
C ALA A 28 -29.93 20.77 -4.46
N LEU A 29 -29.59 21.03 -5.72
CA LEU A 29 -29.29 20.00 -6.71
C LEU A 29 -28.02 19.23 -6.34
N LEU A 30 -26.95 19.94 -5.95
CA LEU A 30 -25.69 19.34 -5.49
C LEU A 30 -25.94 18.42 -4.29
N LYS A 31 -26.69 18.89 -3.28
CA LYS A 31 -27.05 18.09 -2.10
C LYS A 31 -27.82 16.81 -2.44
N LYS A 32 -28.63 16.84 -3.49
CA LYS A 32 -29.37 15.68 -4.02
C LYS A 32 -28.51 14.80 -4.97
N LYS A 33 -27.22 15.13 -5.16
CA LYS A 33 -26.31 14.50 -6.12
C LYS A 33 -26.82 14.56 -7.57
N ALA A 34 -27.65 15.57 -7.88
CA ALA A 34 -28.11 15.86 -9.24
C ALA A 34 -27.02 16.66 -9.98
N TYR A 35 -25.84 16.05 -10.13
CA TYR A 35 -24.64 16.75 -10.58
C TYR A 35 -24.77 17.39 -11.97
N PRO A 36 -25.34 16.73 -13.00
CA PRO A 36 -25.49 17.36 -14.31
C PRO A 36 -26.27 18.67 -14.28
N GLN A 37 -27.38 18.72 -13.51
CA GLN A 37 -28.19 19.92 -13.35
C GLN A 37 -27.48 20.97 -12.50
N ALA A 38 -26.82 20.55 -11.41
CA ALA A 38 -26.03 21.45 -10.56
C ALA A 38 -24.91 22.15 -11.35
N ILE A 39 -24.16 21.39 -12.17
CA ILE A 39 -23.07 21.92 -13.01
C ILE A 39 -23.59 22.96 -13.99
N GLN A 40 -24.73 22.71 -14.64
CA GLN A 40 -25.32 23.68 -15.57
C GLN A 40 -25.61 25.01 -14.88
N LEU A 41 -26.22 24.96 -13.69
CA LEU A 41 -26.61 26.15 -12.94
C LEU A 41 -25.39 26.87 -12.34
N TYR A 42 -24.46 26.12 -11.74
CA TYR A 42 -23.20 26.69 -11.27
C TYR A 42 -22.38 27.29 -12.41
N THR A 43 -22.33 26.66 -13.58
CA THR A 43 -21.61 27.21 -14.75
C THR A 43 -22.21 28.54 -15.18
N LYS A 44 -23.55 28.63 -15.26
CA LYS A 44 -24.25 29.90 -15.56
C LYS A 44 -23.87 30.99 -14.56
N LEU A 45 -23.97 30.71 -13.26
CA LEU A 45 -23.68 31.67 -12.19
C LEU A 45 -22.19 32.04 -12.10
N ALA A 46 -21.31 31.06 -12.29
CA ALA A 46 -19.87 31.22 -12.27
C ALA A 46 -19.39 32.11 -13.43
N ASN A 47 -19.99 31.94 -14.61
CA ASN A 47 -19.76 32.79 -15.78
C ASN A 47 -20.30 34.22 -15.57
N ALA A 48 -21.39 34.37 -14.82
CA ALA A 48 -21.88 35.69 -14.38
C ALA A 48 -21.01 36.32 -13.27
N GLY A 49 -19.95 35.62 -12.82
CA GLY A 49 -18.98 36.16 -11.87
C GLY A 49 -19.34 35.97 -10.40
N ASN A 50 -20.32 35.12 -10.08
CA ASN A 50 -20.65 34.74 -8.70
C ASN A 50 -19.50 33.90 -8.11
N ALA A 51 -18.86 34.42 -7.06
CA ALA A 51 -17.66 33.82 -6.48
C ALA A 51 -17.94 32.48 -5.78
N GLU A 52 -19.13 32.29 -5.21
CA GLU A 52 -19.53 31.03 -4.58
C GLU A 52 -19.79 29.96 -5.63
N ALA A 53 -20.50 30.29 -6.72
CA ALA A 53 -20.69 29.35 -7.82
C ALA A 53 -19.37 28.96 -8.50
N GLN A 54 -18.41 29.89 -8.61
CA GLN A 54 -17.07 29.59 -9.10
C GLN A 54 -16.34 28.61 -8.15
N PHE A 55 -16.43 28.83 -6.84
CA PHE A 55 -15.86 27.93 -5.86
C PHE A 55 -16.48 26.53 -5.95
N GLN A 56 -17.82 26.43 -5.93
CA GLN A 56 -18.55 25.17 -6.04
C GLN A 56 -18.21 24.42 -7.34
N LEU A 57 -18.15 25.12 -8.47
CA LEU A 57 -17.77 24.50 -9.74
C LEU A 57 -16.33 23.97 -9.71
N GLY A 58 -15.42 24.67 -9.03
CA GLY A 58 -14.07 24.20 -8.76
C GLY A 58 -14.05 22.91 -7.93
N GLU A 59 -14.84 22.84 -6.85
CA GLU A 59 -14.99 21.62 -6.04
C GLU A 59 -15.56 20.45 -6.83
N MET A 60 -16.54 20.69 -7.69
CA MET A 60 -17.11 19.63 -8.53
C MET A 60 -16.08 19.03 -9.50
N TYR A 61 -15.19 19.84 -10.08
CA TYR A 61 -14.07 19.33 -10.89
C TYR A 61 -12.99 18.64 -10.04
N TRP A 62 -12.75 19.14 -8.82
CA TRP A 62 -11.78 18.57 -7.89
C TRP A 62 -12.15 17.16 -7.42
N TYR A 63 -13.41 16.97 -7.04
CA TYR A 63 -13.94 15.69 -6.56
C TYR A 63 -14.47 14.79 -7.68
N GLY A 64 -14.42 15.26 -8.94
CA GLY A 64 -14.89 14.50 -10.10
C GLY A 64 -16.41 14.39 -10.22
N GLU A 65 -17.17 15.16 -9.45
CA GLU A 65 -18.63 15.29 -9.57
C GLU A 65 -19.04 15.91 -10.91
N ALA A 66 -18.11 16.62 -11.56
CA ALA A 66 -18.23 17.09 -12.94
C ALA A 66 -17.97 16.02 -14.03
N GLY A 67 -17.93 14.75 -13.66
CA GLY A 67 -17.77 13.59 -14.54
C GLY A 67 -16.43 12.87 -14.35
N ALA A 68 -15.33 13.61 -14.42
CA ALA A 68 -13.99 13.12 -14.07
C ALA A 68 -13.24 14.21 -13.30
N ILE A 69 -12.28 13.79 -12.47
CA ILE A 69 -11.39 14.71 -11.78
C ILE A 69 -10.61 15.52 -12.83
N ASP A 70 -10.66 16.84 -12.72
CA ASP A 70 -9.96 17.78 -13.59
C ASP A 70 -9.34 18.89 -12.73
N GLU A 71 -8.16 18.59 -12.16
CA GLU A 71 -7.47 19.49 -11.24
C GLU A 71 -7.11 20.84 -11.87
N ALA A 72 -6.86 20.87 -13.19
CA ALA A 72 -6.56 22.09 -13.91
C ALA A 72 -7.79 23.00 -14.02
N LYS A 73 -8.98 22.44 -14.33
CA LYS A 73 -10.22 23.21 -14.29
C LYS A 73 -10.58 23.65 -12.87
N ALA A 74 -10.37 22.78 -11.88
CA ALA A 74 -10.59 23.13 -10.48
C ALA A 74 -9.74 24.34 -10.06
N ASP A 75 -8.42 24.30 -10.31
CA ASP A 75 -7.49 25.41 -10.03
C ASP A 75 -7.94 26.70 -10.75
N ALA A 76 -8.32 26.62 -12.02
CA ALA A 76 -8.79 27.78 -12.78
C ALA A 76 -10.04 28.44 -12.16
N TRP A 77 -10.99 27.63 -11.70
CA TRP A 77 -12.20 28.14 -11.03
C TRP A 77 -11.91 28.68 -9.64
N PHE A 78 -11.09 27.98 -8.85
CA PHE A 78 -10.67 28.46 -7.54
C PHE A 78 -9.92 29.79 -7.63
N ARG A 79 -9.04 30.00 -8.63
CA ARG A 79 -8.36 31.30 -8.84
C ARG A 79 -9.36 32.43 -9.09
N LYS A 80 -10.39 32.19 -9.90
CA LYS A 80 -11.44 33.20 -10.18
C LYS A 80 -12.22 33.55 -8.90
N ALA A 81 -12.61 32.53 -8.13
CA ALA A 81 -13.34 32.72 -6.88
C ALA A 81 -12.49 33.43 -5.81
N ALA A 82 -11.23 33.02 -5.65
CA ALA A 82 -10.28 33.60 -4.70
C ALA A 82 -9.95 35.06 -5.04
N ALA A 83 -9.81 35.40 -6.33
CA ALA A 83 -9.63 36.79 -6.79
C ALA A 83 -10.81 37.71 -6.43
N LYS A 84 -11.99 37.13 -6.15
CA LYS A 84 -13.20 37.82 -5.68
C LYS A 84 -13.38 37.73 -4.16
N GLY A 85 -12.37 37.26 -3.43
CA GLY A 85 -12.38 37.18 -1.97
C GLY A 85 -13.05 35.93 -1.39
N ASN A 86 -13.35 34.91 -2.20
CA ASN A 86 -13.84 33.63 -1.67
C ASN A 86 -12.72 32.94 -0.87
N LYS A 87 -12.92 32.82 0.45
CA LYS A 87 -11.93 32.22 1.37
C LYS A 87 -11.80 30.71 1.21
N GLY A 88 -12.88 30.01 0.86
CA GLY A 88 -12.86 28.57 0.59
C GLY A 88 -11.97 28.27 -0.61
N ALA A 89 -12.12 29.05 -1.68
CA ALA A 89 -11.29 28.93 -2.87
C ALA A 89 -9.80 29.23 -2.59
N ALA A 90 -9.50 30.22 -1.74
CA ALA A 90 -8.12 30.50 -1.34
C ALA A 90 -7.50 29.32 -0.58
N ALA A 91 -8.24 28.69 0.35
CA ALA A 91 -7.79 27.50 1.04
C ALA A 91 -7.61 26.30 0.09
N ALA A 92 -8.52 26.12 -0.87
CA ALA A 92 -8.42 25.09 -1.88
C ALA A 92 -7.18 25.25 -2.76
N LEU A 93 -6.80 26.48 -3.13
CA LEU A 93 -5.57 26.75 -3.88
C LEU A 93 -4.30 26.39 -3.11
N GLU A 94 -4.28 26.56 -1.79
CA GLU A 94 -3.15 26.10 -0.98
C GLU A 94 -3.04 24.56 -0.98
N LEU A 95 -4.18 23.85 -0.98
CA LEU A 95 -4.20 22.40 -1.14
C LEU A 95 -3.71 21.97 -2.53
N VAL A 96 -4.18 22.62 -3.61
CA VAL A 96 -3.72 22.38 -4.99
C VAL A 96 -2.20 22.57 -5.08
N LYS A 97 -1.68 23.63 -4.48
CA LYS A 97 -0.25 23.92 -4.45
C LYS A 97 0.54 22.84 -3.70
N GLN A 98 0.05 22.42 -2.53
CA GLN A 98 0.69 21.33 -1.78
C GLN A 98 0.71 20.02 -2.58
N ARG A 99 -0.42 19.64 -3.19
CA ARG A 99 -0.49 18.45 -4.07
C ARG A 99 0.45 18.54 -5.25
N THR A 100 0.54 19.70 -5.89
CA THR A 100 1.47 19.93 -7.01
C THR A 100 2.92 19.74 -6.57
N LEU A 101 3.30 20.30 -5.41
CA LEU A 101 4.65 20.18 -4.86
C LEU A 101 4.99 18.74 -4.44
N ARG A 102 3.99 17.98 -3.98
CA ARG A 102 4.15 16.61 -3.47
C ARG A 102 3.65 15.55 -4.46
N ARG A 103 3.48 15.90 -5.74
CA ARG A 103 2.92 14.99 -6.76
C ARG A 103 3.73 13.70 -6.87
N ALA A 104 5.05 13.82 -6.91
CA ALA A 104 5.96 12.68 -6.97
C ALA A 104 5.81 11.75 -5.75
N ASP A 105 5.58 12.31 -4.55
CA ASP A 105 5.36 11.50 -3.34
C ASP A 105 4.02 10.78 -3.39
N ILE A 106 2.96 11.41 -3.90
CA ILE A 106 1.67 10.75 -4.13
C ILE A 106 1.83 9.61 -5.14
N ASP A 107 2.49 9.86 -6.27
CA ASP A 107 2.73 8.88 -7.33
C ASP A 107 3.58 7.70 -6.85
N TYR A 108 4.53 7.97 -5.96
CA TYR A 108 5.37 6.95 -5.35
C TYR A 108 4.53 5.88 -4.65
N TRP A 109 3.56 6.29 -3.83
CA TRP A 109 2.68 5.38 -3.09
C TRP A 109 1.61 4.71 -3.95
N ILE A 110 1.31 5.27 -5.13
CA ILE A 110 0.34 4.68 -6.09
C ILE A 110 0.99 3.64 -6.99
N SER A 111 2.30 3.72 -7.25
CA SER A 111 2.90 2.97 -8.36
C SER A 111 4.37 2.59 -8.25
N THR A 112 5.12 3.15 -7.28
CA THR A 112 6.58 2.99 -7.23
C THR A 112 7.06 2.25 -5.98
N TYR A 113 6.40 2.39 -4.84
CA TYR A 113 6.77 1.71 -3.59
C TYR A 113 6.82 0.19 -3.79
N ASP A 114 8.00 -0.40 -3.59
CA ASP A 114 8.26 -1.82 -3.84
C ASP A 114 8.27 -2.69 -2.58
N GLY A 115 8.21 -2.07 -1.40
CA GLY A 115 8.28 -2.74 -0.10
C GLY A 115 9.65 -3.35 0.22
N ALA A 116 10.73 -2.86 -0.41
CA ALA A 116 12.09 -3.33 -0.15
C ALA A 116 12.52 -3.15 1.31
N ASP A 117 12.01 -2.13 2.00
CA ASP A 117 12.20 -1.91 3.44
C ASP A 117 11.59 -3.02 4.31
N LEU A 118 10.47 -3.61 3.87
CA LEU A 118 9.85 -4.77 4.50
C LEU A 118 10.56 -6.08 4.13
N ALA A 119 11.19 -6.15 2.95
CA ALA A 119 11.80 -7.37 2.42
C ALA A 119 13.30 -7.53 2.77
N ALA A 120 14.10 -6.47 2.72
CA ALA A 120 15.57 -6.57 2.56
C ALA A 120 16.42 -6.14 3.79
N GLY A 121 15.83 -5.50 4.79
CA GLY A 121 16.60 -4.87 5.88
C GLY A 121 16.76 -5.73 7.15
N THR A 122 15.65 -6.28 7.65
CA THR A 122 15.58 -6.80 9.02
C THR A 122 15.53 -8.33 9.10
N PHE A 123 15.05 -8.98 8.02
CA PHE A 123 14.79 -10.41 7.99
C PHE A 123 15.63 -11.12 6.93
N ARG A 124 16.95 -11.20 7.16
CA ARG A 124 17.84 -12.02 6.34
C ARG A 124 17.77 -13.49 6.79
N CYS A 125 16.66 -14.15 6.47
CA CYS A 125 16.45 -15.55 6.84
C CYS A 125 17.26 -16.47 5.93
N ILE A 126 18.49 -16.77 6.34
CA ILE A 126 19.41 -17.62 5.58
C ILE A 126 18.84 -19.03 5.53
N ALA A 127 18.52 -19.50 4.32
CA ALA A 127 18.05 -20.87 4.11
C ALA A 127 19.10 -21.87 4.64
N PRO A 128 18.70 -22.85 5.47
CA PRO A 128 19.62 -23.82 6.04
C PRO A 128 20.15 -24.74 4.95
N ARG A 129 21.42 -25.16 5.05
CA ARG A 129 21.95 -26.22 4.19
C ARG A 129 21.51 -27.57 4.75
N ILE A 130 20.63 -28.26 4.03
CA ILE A 130 20.08 -29.54 4.41
C ILE A 130 20.73 -30.62 3.54
N PRO A 131 21.51 -31.56 4.12
CA PRO A 131 22.08 -32.67 3.35
C PRO A 131 20.98 -33.66 2.94
N ALA A 132 21.27 -34.58 2.01
CA ALA A 132 20.31 -35.62 1.65
C ALA A 132 20.07 -36.65 2.78
N LEU A 133 21.07 -36.84 3.66
CA LEU A 133 21.06 -37.83 4.74
C LEU A 133 22.04 -37.39 5.84
N SER A 134 21.64 -37.57 7.10
CA SER A 134 22.56 -37.51 8.26
C SER A 134 22.72 -38.90 8.87
N LYS A 135 23.94 -39.25 9.30
CA LYS A 135 24.25 -40.60 9.84
C LYS A 135 24.61 -40.58 11.32
N THR A 136 24.93 -39.40 11.84
CA THR A 136 25.28 -39.19 13.25
C THR A 136 24.22 -38.36 13.98
N ASN A 137 24.12 -38.54 15.29
CA ASN A 137 23.20 -37.75 16.12
C ASN A 137 23.58 -36.26 16.10
N ASP A 138 24.87 -35.94 16.01
CA ASP A 138 25.35 -34.56 15.99
C ASP A 138 24.94 -33.84 14.69
N GLU A 139 25.07 -34.50 13.54
CA GLU A 139 24.57 -33.98 12.26
C GLU A 139 23.04 -33.80 12.28
N ILE A 140 22.31 -34.75 12.88
CA ILE A 140 20.85 -34.67 13.03
C ILE A 140 20.45 -33.45 13.85
N ALA A 141 21.08 -33.27 15.01
CA ALA A 141 20.84 -32.13 15.88
C ALA A 141 21.21 -30.79 15.19
N SER A 142 22.33 -30.75 14.47
CA SER A 142 22.79 -29.55 13.76
C SER A 142 21.83 -29.12 12.64
N VAL A 143 21.33 -30.06 11.83
CA VAL A 143 20.33 -29.76 10.78
C VAL A 143 19.03 -29.28 11.42
N GLY A 144 18.53 -29.97 12.45
CA GLY A 144 17.33 -29.58 13.18
C GLY A 144 17.42 -28.16 13.77
N ASN A 145 18.55 -27.83 14.41
CA ASN A 145 18.79 -26.49 14.95
C ASN A 145 18.85 -25.41 13.87
N SER A 146 19.47 -25.71 12.72
CA SER A 146 19.56 -24.78 11.59
C SER A 146 18.18 -24.47 11.00
N VAL A 147 17.32 -25.48 10.84
CA VAL A 147 15.93 -25.31 10.37
C VAL A 147 15.08 -24.57 11.40
N SER A 148 15.23 -24.88 12.69
CA SER A 148 14.54 -24.15 13.76
C SER A 148 14.91 -22.67 13.80
N THR A 149 16.20 -22.35 13.64
CA THR A 149 16.70 -20.97 13.58
C THR A 149 16.12 -20.23 12.38
N TRP A 150 16.11 -20.86 11.20
CA TRP A 150 15.49 -20.30 10.01
C TRP A 150 13.98 -20.07 10.18
N GLN A 151 13.26 -21.04 10.76
CA GLN A 151 11.81 -20.93 11.01
C GLN A 151 11.48 -19.77 11.94
N ALA A 152 12.27 -19.57 13.00
CA ALA A 152 12.09 -18.45 13.92
C ALA A 152 12.26 -17.10 13.19
N CYS A 153 13.27 -16.99 12.32
CA CYS A 153 13.44 -15.80 11.48
C CYS A 153 12.24 -15.59 10.53
N TYR A 154 11.81 -16.64 9.83
CA TYR A 154 10.69 -16.57 8.89
C TYR A 154 9.38 -16.16 9.60
N ASN A 155 9.11 -16.70 10.78
CA ASN A 155 7.94 -16.31 11.57
C ASN A 155 8.01 -14.84 12.00
N GLY A 156 9.20 -14.34 12.34
CA GLY A 156 9.42 -12.93 12.61
C GLY A 156 9.12 -12.04 11.41
N PHE A 157 9.55 -12.46 10.21
CA PHE A 157 9.25 -11.77 8.96
C PHE A 157 7.74 -11.69 8.71
N VAL A 158 7.03 -12.81 8.82
CA VAL A 158 5.58 -12.87 8.64
C VAL A 158 4.86 -11.98 9.65
N ALA A 159 5.29 -12.00 10.92
CA ALA A 159 4.73 -11.14 11.96
C ALA A 159 4.94 -9.65 11.63
N ASN A 160 6.12 -9.26 11.14
CA ASN A 160 6.39 -7.89 10.73
C ASN A 160 5.53 -7.46 9.53
N LEU A 161 5.37 -8.32 8.52
CA LEU A 161 4.52 -8.03 7.37
C LEU A 161 3.07 -7.81 7.80
N ASN A 162 2.53 -8.70 8.66
CA ASN A 162 1.18 -8.60 9.20
C ASN A 162 0.97 -7.35 10.07
N ALA A 163 1.98 -6.93 10.84
CA ALA A 163 1.90 -5.73 11.67
C ALA A 163 1.74 -4.45 10.83
N ASN A 164 2.29 -4.46 9.60
CA ASN A 164 2.22 -3.35 8.66
C ASN A 164 1.02 -3.44 7.70
N THR A 165 0.09 -4.36 7.91
CA THR A 165 -1.15 -4.49 7.12
C THR A 165 -2.30 -3.68 7.74
N PRO A 166 -3.13 -2.95 6.96
CA PRO A 166 -2.94 -2.65 5.53
C PRO A 166 -1.74 -1.74 5.31
N MET A 167 -1.04 -1.95 4.19
CA MET A 167 0.20 -1.23 3.86
C MET A 167 0.01 0.28 3.69
N THR A 168 -1.23 0.75 3.51
CA THR A 168 -1.57 2.19 3.53
C THR A 168 -1.16 2.90 4.81
N LYS A 169 -0.96 2.18 5.93
CA LYS A 169 -0.40 2.71 7.18
C LYS A 169 1.02 3.28 7.03
N LEU A 170 1.75 2.86 6.00
CA LEU A 170 3.12 3.29 5.74
C LEU A 170 3.18 4.66 5.03
N ILE A 171 2.06 5.10 4.44
CA ILE A 171 1.97 6.41 3.80
C ILE A 171 2.10 7.49 4.87
N PRO A 172 3.07 8.43 4.75
CA PRO A 172 3.22 9.52 5.70
C PRO A 172 1.92 10.33 5.85
N PRO A 173 1.50 10.71 7.07
CA PRO A 173 0.21 11.40 7.27
C PRO A 173 0.06 12.71 6.49
N ASP A 174 1.15 13.44 6.29
CA ASP A 174 1.20 14.67 5.51
C ASP A 174 1.02 14.45 4.01
N ILE A 175 1.32 13.23 3.52
CA ILE A 175 1.04 12.77 2.16
C ILE A 175 -0.37 12.18 2.07
N ALA A 176 -0.77 11.33 3.01
CA ALA A 176 -2.08 10.68 3.03
C ALA A 176 -3.23 11.71 2.98
N LYS A 177 -3.12 12.84 3.69
CA LYS A 177 -4.12 13.91 3.65
C LYS A 177 -4.25 14.60 2.28
N LEU A 178 -3.24 14.46 1.42
CA LEU A 178 -3.25 15.09 0.11
C LEU A 178 -4.02 14.25 -0.89
N PHE A 179 -4.11 12.93 -0.74
CA PHE A 179 -4.80 12.04 -1.67
C PHE A 179 -6.26 12.45 -1.94
N ASN A 180 -6.69 12.36 -3.19
CA ASN A 180 -8.11 12.29 -3.51
C ASN A 180 -8.60 10.83 -3.40
N GLN A 181 -9.92 10.61 -3.45
CA GLN A 181 -10.49 9.27 -3.27
C GLN A 181 -9.96 8.25 -4.27
N LYS A 182 -9.91 8.61 -5.56
CA LYS A 182 -9.48 7.71 -6.63
C LYS A 182 -8.01 7.31 -6.47
N GLU A 183 -7.17 8.25 -6.08
CA GLU A 183 -5.76 7.99 -5.80
C GLU A 183 -5.59 7.10 -4.57
N LEU A 184 -6.42 7.31 -3.53
CA LEU A 184 -6.33 6.51 -2.31
C LEU A 184 -6.76 5.06 -2.58
N ASP A 185 -7.80 4.89 -3.40
CA ASP A 185 -8.23 3.58 -3.88
C ASP A 185 -7.13 2.91 -4.72
N ALA A 186 -6.48 3.67 -5.60
CA ALA A 186 -5.37 3.18 -6.42
C ALA A 186 -4.15 2.78 -5.57
N ALA A 187 -3.75 3.61 -4.60
CA ALA A 187 -2.68 3.29 -3.66
C ALA A 187 -3.04 2.06 -2.82
N THR A 188 -4.28 1.95 -2.34
CA THR A 188 -4.72 0.77 -1.58
C THR A 188 -4.58 -0.51 -2.42
N ALA A 189 -5.11 -0.51 -3.64
CA ALA A 189 -5.01 -1.66 -4.54
C ALA A 189 -3.56 -2.01 -4.90
N TYR A 190 -2.73 -1.00 -5.19
CA TYR A 190 -1.32 -1.19 -5.50
C TYR A 190 -0.54 -1.76 -4.32
N LEU A 191 -0.75 -1.21 -3.12
CA LEU A 191 -0.05 -1.66 -1.92
C LEU A 191 -0.51 -3.05 -1.45
N ASP A 192 -1.78 -3.40 -1.67
CA ASP A 192 -2.27 -4.77 -1.46
C ASP A 192 -1.59 -5.77 -2.42
N ASP A 193 -1.37 -5.39 -3.68
CA ASP A 193 -0.62 -6.19 -4.65
C ASP A 193 0.87 -6.31 -4.28
N VAL A 194 1.50 -5.22 -3.81
CA VAL A 194 2.87 -5.26 -3.23
C VAL A 194 2.93 -6.25 -2.08
N GLN A 195 1.97 -6.20 -1.14
CA GLN A 195 1.89 -7.14 -0.02
C GLN A 195 1.79 -8.59 -0.49
N GLN A 196 0.95 -8.85 -1.50
CA GLN A 196 0.74 -10.19 -2.04
C GLN A 196 2.02 -10.73 -2.69
N ARG A 197 2.75 -9.91 -3.48
CA ARG A 197 4.03 -10.33 -4.07
C ARG A 197 5.06 -10.69 -2.99
N ILE A 198 5.24 -9.82 -2.00
CA ILE A 198 6.18 -10.06 -0.88
C ILE A 198 5.82 -11.35 -0.14
N SER A 199 4.52 -11.57 0.13
CA SER A 199 4.03 -12.77 0.81
C SER A 199 4.21 -14.04 -0.04
N ALA A 200 3.97 -13.95 -1.35
CA ALA A 200 4.10 -15.07 -2.27
C ALA A 200 5.55 -15.52 -2.39
N ASP A 201 6.48 -14.59 -2.59
CA ASP A 201 7.92 -14.89 -2.67
C ASP A 201 8.42 -15.54 -1.37
N ALA A 202 8.00 -15.03 -0.21
CA ALA A 202 8.34 -15.61 1.08
C ALA A 202 7.77 -17.02 1.25
N THR A 203 6.51 -17.23 0.84
CA THR A 203 5.82 -18.53 0.95
C THR A 203 6.49 -19.58 0.07
N ILE A 204 6.84 -19.25 -1.17
CA ILE A 204 7.53 -20.17 -2.10
C ILE A 204 8.87 -20.61 -1.51
N ASN A 205 9.67 -19.66 -1.03
CA ASN A 205 10.97 -19.96 -0.41
C ASN A 205 10.80 -20.85 0.83
N ALA A 206 9.78 -20.60 1.65
CA ALA A 206 9.51 -21.42 2.83
C ALA A 206 9.08 -22.84 2.48
N GLN A 207 8.23 -23.01 1.46
CA GLN A 207 7.81 -24.33 0.99
C GLN A 207 8.99 -25.18 0.51
N LEU A 208 9.95 -24.58 -0.18
CA LEU A 208 11.17 -25.28 -0.62
C LEU A 208 11.99 -25.80 0.56
N VAL A 209 12.29 -24.95 1.55
CA VAL A 209 13.06 -25.35 2.75
C VAL A 209 12.36 -26.45 3.53
N LEU A 210 11.04 -26.35 3.70
CA LEU A 210 10.26 -27.34 4.42
C LEU A 210 10.18 -28.68 3.67
N ALA A 211 10.11 -28.65 2.34
CA ALA A 211 10.14 -29.86 1.51
C ALA A 211 11.50 -30.57 1.60
N ASP A 212 12.61 -29.83 1.49
CA ASP A 212 13.96 -30.37 1.65
C ASP A 212 14.16 -30.99 3.04
N PHE A 213 13.68 -30.30 4.08
CA PHE A 213 13.74 -30.81 5.44
C PHE A 213 12.91 -32.08 5.63
N ALA A 214 11.72 -32.15 5.06
CA ALA A 214 10.87 -33.33 5.11
C ALA A 214 11.53 -34.53 4.41
N ALA A 215 12.15 -34.31 3.25
CA ALA A 215 12.88 -35.35 2.51
C ALA A 215 14.09 -35.87 3.32
N TRP A 216 14.90 -34.96 3.85
CA TRP A 216 16.04 -35.30 4.71
C TRP A 216 15.62 -36.10 5.94
N ARG A 217 14.55 -35.68 6.62
CA ARG A 217 14.05 -36.36 7.83
C ARG A 217 13.62 -37.78 7.52
N ASN A 218 12.83 -37.98 6.45
CA ASN A 218 12.39 -39.31 6.02
C ASN A 218 13.57 -40.24 5.69
N ALA A 219 14.56 -39.74 4.93
CA ALA A 219 15.75 -40.51 4.59
C ALA A 219 16.59 -40.87 5.83
N THR A 220 16.76 -39.91 6.75
CA THR A 220 17.56 -40.07 7.97
C THR A 220 16.90 -41.01 8.97
N GLU A 221 15.60 -40.88 9.22
CA GLU A 221 14.84 -41.78 10.09
C GLU A 221 14.85 -43.22 9.55
N THR A 222 14.72 -43.38 8.22
CA THR A 222 14.83 -44.69 7.56
C THR A 222 16.22 -45.30 7.77
N TYR A 223 17.30 -44.54 7.55
CA TYR A 223 18.66 -45.01 7.77
C TYR A 223 18.91 -45.41 9.22
N VAL A 224 18.49 -44.57 10.18
CA VAL A 224 18.64 -44.84 11.61
C VAL A 224 17.87 -46.10 12.01
N ALA A 225 16.65 -46.28 11.52
CA ALA A 225 15.84 -47.48 11.79
C ALA A 225 16.51 -48.76 11.26
N GLN A 226 16.95 -48.75 9.99
CA GLN A 226 17.64 -49.88 9.36
C GLN A 226 18.96 -50.20 10.07
N HIS A 227 19.78 -49.19 10.35
CA HIS A 227 21.06 -49.37 11.03
C HIS A 227 20.87 -49.91 12.46
N ASN A 228 19.89 -49.39 13.21
CA ASN A 228 19.56 -49.90 14.54
C ASN A 228 19.07 -51.36 14.50
N GLN A 229 18.33 -51.75 13.46
CA GLN A 229 17.92 -53.14 13.27
C GLN A 229 19.11 -54.06 12.99
N VAL A 230 20.05 -53.64 12.15
CA VAL A 230 21.30 -54.39 11.88
C VAL A 230 22.15 -54.55 13.14
N VAL A 231 22.31 -53.48 13.93
CA VAL A 231 23.05 -53.56 15.21
C VAL A 231 22.37 -54.55 16.16
N LYS A 232 21.03 -54.55 16.24
CA LYS A 232 20.27 -55.49 17.08
C LYS A 232 20.35 -56.94 16.59
N SER A 233 20.37 -57.19 15.28
CA SER A 233 20.45 -58.54 14.70
C SER A 233 21.88 -59.08 14.57
N SER A 234 22.90 -58.22 14.69
CA SER A 234 24.31 -58.62 14.66
C SER A 234 24.76 -59.35 15.94
N THR A 235 25.54 -60.43 15.77
CA THR A 235 26.24 -61.15 16.86
C THR A 235 27.31 -60.25 17.49
N ALA A 236 27.70 -60.54 18.74
CA ALA A 236 28.60 -59.70 19.53
C ALA A 236 29.96 -59.39 18.84
N ALA A 237 30.48 -60.33 18.03
CA ALA A 237 31.71 -60.14 17.25
C ALA A 237 31.55 -59.08 16.14
N ASN A 238 30.45 -59.13 15.39
CA ASN A 238 30.17 -58.19 14.30
C ASN A 238 29.88 -56.77 14.82
N ARG A 239 29.30 -56.66 16.02
CA ARG A 239 29.03 -55.37 16.67
C ARG A 239 30.31 -54.65 17.11
N SER A 240 31.34 -55.42 17.51
CA SER A 240 32.68 -54.91 17.85
C SER A 240 33.42 -54.37 16.62
N GLU A 241 33.30 -55.06 15.48
CA GLU A 241 33.94 -54.68 14.22
C GLU A 241 33.29 -53.42 13.60
N ASP A 242 31.96 -53.30 13.64
CA ASP A 242 31.23 -52.09 13.21
C ASP A 242 31.56 -50.86 14.09
N LEU A 243 31.66 -51.03 15.41
CA LEU A 243 32.10 -49.97 16.33
C LEU A 243 33.56 -49.55 16.08
N GLY A 244 34.43 -50.49 15.67
CA GLY A 244 35.81 -50.22 15.26
C GLY A 244 35.90 -49.46 13.94
N ALA A 245 35.12 -49.87 12.93
CA ALA A 245 35.02 -49.19 11.63
C ALA A 245 34.49 -47.76 11.78
N ARG A 246 33.54 -47.54 12.69
CA ARG A 246 33.05 -46.21 13.10
C ARG A 246 34.19 -45.36 13.63
N LYS A 247 34.93 -45.80 14.65
CA LYS A 247 36.06 -45.02 15.20
C LYS A 247 37.10 -44.64 14.14
N ASN A 248 37.36 -45.51 13.16
CA ASN A 248 38.33 -45.25 12.10
C ASN A 248 37.82 -44.29 11.01
N ASN A 249 36.52 -44.31 10.70
CA ASN A 249 35.90 -43.34 9.78
C ASN A 249 35.66 -41.96 10.42
N TYR A 250 35.75 -41.84 11.76
CA TYR A 250 35.70 -40.58 12.50
C TYR A 250 37.09 -40.04 12.90
N ALA A 251 38.19 -40.65 12.44
CA ALA A 251 39.51 -40.05 12.58
C ALA A 251 39.60 -38.82 11.67
N ALA A 252 39.73 -37.63 12.26
CA ALA A 252 39.97 -36.40 11.52
C ALA A 252 41.20 -36.57 10.60
N PRO A 253 41.21 -36.01 9.37
CA PRO A 253 42.37 -36.10 8.50
C PRO A 253 43.58 -35.56 9.27
N THR A 254 44.62 -36.39 9.40
CA THR A 254 45.90 -35.92 9.92
C THR A 254 46.41 -34.83 8.98
N ARG A 255 46.79 -33.71 9.60
CA ARG A 255 47.13 -32.43 8.95
C ARG A 255 48.21 -32.53 7.90
#